data_AF-A0A8J8JFK3-F1
#
_entry.id   AF-A0A8J8JFK3-F1
#
_cell.length_a   1.000
_cell.length_b   1.000
_cell.length_c   1.000
_cell.angle_alpha   90.00
_cell.angle_beta   90.00
_cell.angle_gamma   90.00
#
_symmetry.space_group_name_H-M   'P 1'
#
loop_
_entity.id
_entity.type
_entity.pdbx_description
1 polymer ?
#
loop_
_entity_poly.entity_id
_entity_poly.type
_entity_poly.pdbx_seq_one_letter_code
_entity_poly.pdbx_strand_id
1 'polypeptide(L)'
;MEDIENQVLSWLKEGDDAAKDIVDLPWSITNVGQGVYMAEHPRMPFTLLVMFSEGFVHLIVPLRLETLAMTKDERLKVYHTLLLLNDRVNLMKFTLSGMNDEVYLRVDLDKKSLGKEEFNDALAALLIGLQEAVTVLGIEEAFAQEVFDRIVWMVYERIQKGATKEELLRFLVAKVGMPESDAKKLLNEILAAQEEAKRNAMRENMYL
;
A
#
# COMPACT_ATOMS: atom_id res chain seq x y z
N MET A 1 -23.44 14.72 14.01
CA MET A 1 -22.51 14.55 12.89
C MET A 1 -22.62 13.09 12.51
N GLU A 2 -22.91 12.80 11.24
CA GLU A 2 -22.58 11.46 10.73
C GLU A 2 -21.14 11.16 11.11
N ASP A 3 -20.90 9.91 11.51
CA ASP A 3 -19.59 9.47 11.92
C ASP A 3 -18.65 9.55 10.70
N ILE A 4 -17.81 10.60 10.67
CA ILE A 4 -16.85 10.87 9.59
C ILE A 4 -15.98 9.64 9.30
N GLU A 5 -15.77 8.78 10.30
CA GLU A 5 -15.14 7.48 10.13
C GLU A 5 -15.90 6.62 9.14
N ASN A 6 -17.20 6.38 9.37
CA ASN A 6 -18.05 5.62 8.45
C ASN A 6 -18.10 6.25 7.05
N GLN A 7 -18.10 7.58 6.96
CA GLN A 7 -18.13 8.30 5.69
C GLN A 7 -16.85 8.10 4.88
N VAL A 8 -15.67 8.27 5.51
CA VAL A 8 -14.37 8.04 4.86
C VAL A 8 -14.22 6.58 4.44
N LEU A 9 -14.64 5.65 5.31
CA LEU A 9 -14.58 4.23 5.02
C LEU A 9 -15.57 3.83 3.91
N SER A 10 -16.71 4.50 3.78
CA SER A 10 -17.65 4.25 2.68
C SER A 10 -17.06 4.74 1.37
N TRP A 11 -16.42 5.93 1.33
CA TRP A 11 -15.76 6.42 0.13
C TRP A 11 -14.72 5.45 -0.42
N LEU A 12 -13.89 4.87 0.44
CA LEU A 12 -12.86 3.91 0.03
C LEU A 12 -13.44 2.53 -0.39
N LYS A 13 -14.61 2.15 0.12
CA LYS A 13 -15.24 0.85 -0.22
C LYS A 13 -16.12 0.93 -1.46
N GLU A 14 -16.83 2.04 -1.60
CA GLU A 14 -17.78 2.29 -2.69
C GLU A 14 -17.00 2.77 -3.91
N GLY A 15 -16.81 1.87 -4.88
CA GLY A 15 -15.99 2.18 -6.03
C GLY A 15 -16.23 1.31 -7.24
N ASP A 16 -15.58 1.71 -8.33
CA ASP A 16 -15.53 1.01 -9.61
C ASP A 16 -14.05 0.81 -9.99
N ASP A 17 -13.67 -0.39 -10.43
CA ASP A 17 -12.30 -0.66 -10.84
C ASP A 17 -11.87 0.15 -12.07
N ALA A 18 -12.86 0.62 -12.85
CA ALA A 18 -12.67 1.51 -13.99
C ALA A 18 -12.58 3.00 -13.60
N ALA A 19 -12.68 3.33 -12.30
CA ALA A 19 -12.61 4.71 -11.84
C ALA A 19 -11.25 5.34 -12.20
N LYS A 20 -11.32 6.65 -12.49
CA LYS A 20 -10.15 7.50 -12.73
C LYS A 20 -9.61 8.08 -11.43
N ASP A 21 -10.52 8.46 -10.53
CA ASP A 21 -10.18 9.03 -9.23
C ASP A 21 -9.79 7.93 -8.25
N ILE A 22 -8.75 8.21 -7.44
CA ILE A 22 -8.14 7.23 -6.55
C ILE A 22 -9.11 6.85 -5.42
N VAL A 23 -9.89 7.81 -4.94
CA VAL A 23 -10.90 7.60 -3.90
C VAL A 23 -12.01 6.65 -4.36
N ASP A 24 -12.31 6.61 -5.66
CA ASP A 24 -13.42 5.82 -6.23
C ASP A 24 -13.00 4.40 -6.64
N LEU A 25 -11.77 3.99 -6.32
CA LEU A 25 -11.36 2.61 -6.47
C LEU A 25 -11.91 1.77 -5.31
N PRO A 26 -12.28 0.49 -5.51
CA PRO A 26 -12.82 -0.35 -4.46
C PRO A 26 -11.70 -0.90 -3.55
N TRP A 27 -11.27 -0.13 -2.56
CA TRP A 27 -10.22 -0.52 -1.62
C TRP A 27 -10.66 -1.67 -0.71
N SER A 28 -9.75 -2.60 -0.45
CA SER A 28 -9.91 -3.59 0.62
C SER A 28 -9.50 -2.97 1.94
N ILE A 29 -10.41 -2.96 2.92
CA ILE A 29 -10.19 -2.30 4.21
C ILE A 29 -10.21 -3.33 5.34
N THR A 30 -9.16 -3.32 6.16
CA THR A 30 -9.03 -4.14 7.37
C THR A 30 -8.82 -3.24 8.58
N ASN A 31 -9.59 -3.45 9.66
CA ASN A 31 -9.34 -2.77 10.92
C ASN A 31 -8.13 -3.42 11.61
N VAL A 32 -7.10 -2.63 11.92
CA VAL A 32 -5.84 -3.11 12.51
C VAL A 32 -5.61 -2.58 13.93
N GLY A 33 -6.57 -1.85 14.51
CA GLY A 33 -6.47 -1.29 15.85
C GLY A 33 -7.45 -0.16 16.15
N GLN A 34 -7.36 0.40 17.35
CA GLN A 34 -8.22 1.47 17.89
C GLN A 34 -8.34 2.68 16.94
N GLY A 35 -9.32 2.67 16.02
CA GLY A 35 -9.50 3.73 15.03
C GLY A 35 -8.45 3.75 13.91
N VAL A 36 -7.77 2.63 13.64
CA VAL A 36 -6.78 2.50 12.57
C VAL A 36 -7.22 1.43 11.57
N TYR A 37 -7.26 1.82 10.31
CA TYR A 37 -7.64 0.98 9.20
C TYR A 37 -6.52 0.89 8.18
N MET A 38 -6.25 -0.31 7.71
CA MET A 38 -5.37 -0.56 6.58
C MET A 38 -6.23 -0.70 5.32
N ALA A 39 -5.97 0.14 4.33
CA ALA A 39 -6.64 0.13 3.03
C ALA A 39 -5.63 -0.24 1.93
N GLU A 40 -5.99 -1.21 1.12
CA GLU A 40 -5.16 -1.70 0.02
C GLU A 40 -5.94 -1.79 -1.28
N HIS A 41 -5.30 -1.40 -2.38
CA HIS A 41 -5.86 -1.57 -3.71
C HIS A 41 -4.80 -2.10 -4.69
N PRO A 42 -5.10 -3.08 -5.56
CA PRO A 42 -4.09 -3.69 -6.44
C PRO A 42 -3.41 -2.72 -7.42
N ARG A 43 -4.11 -1.65 -7.82
CA ARG A 43 -3.57 -0.58 -8.70
C ARG A 43 -2.72 0.45 -7.95
N MET A 44 -2.75 0.45 -6.63
CA MET A 44 -2.05 1.44 -5.83
C MET A 44 -0.73 0.83 -5.38
N PRO A 45 0.39 1.55 -5.51
CA PRO A 45 1.71 1.00 -5.20
C PRO A 45 2.00 1.01 -3.69
N PHE A 46 1.12 1.56 -2.85
CA PHE A 46 1.27 1.61 -1.40
C PHE A 46 0.10 0.97 -0.65
N THR A 47 0.37 0.61 0.60
CA THR A 47 -0.65 0.33 1.61
C THR A 47 -0.95 1.63 2.36
N LEU A 48 -2.23 1.97 2.47
CA LEU A 48 -2.68 3.20 3.12
C LEU A 48 -3.15 2.88 4.54
N LEU A 49 -2.57 3.54 5.53
CA LEU A 49 -3.09 3.55 6.89
C LEU A 49 -3.98 4.79 7.07
N VAL A 50 -5.24 4.56 7.42
CA VAL A 50 -6.22 5.60 7.76
C VAL A 50 -6.43 5.57 9.27
N MET A 51 -6.01 6.62 9.95
CA MET A 51 -6.10 6.73 11.40
C MET A 51 -7.00 7.90 11.80
N PHE A 52 -7.94 7.63 12.68
CA PHE A 52 -8.88 8.63 13.19
C PHE A 52 -8.45 9.09 14.58
N SER A 53 -8.21 10.39 14.73
CA SER A 53 -7.87 11.01 16.02
C SER A 53 -8.87 12.13 16.37
N GLU A 54 -8.64 12.83 17.48
CA GLU A 54 -9.46 13.99 17.84
C GLU A 54 -9.26 15.11 16.81
N GLY A 55 -10.31 15.44 16.08
CA GLY A 55 -10.31 16.53 15.10
C GLY A 55 -9.72 16.21 13.72
N PHE A 56 -8.97 15.11 13.55
CA PHE A 56 -8.27 14.82 12.29
C PHE A 56 -8.43 13.38 11.78
N VAL A 57 -8.35 13.24 10.45
CA VAL A 57 -8.12 11.98 9.75
C VAL A 57 -6.70 11.99 9.21
N HIS A 58 -5.91 10.98 9.55
CA HIS A 58 -4.52 10.85 9.14
C HIS A 58 -4.41 9.80 8.05
N LEU A 59 -3.87 10.19 6.90
CA LEU A 59 -3.55 9.29 5.79
C LEU A 59 -2.05 9.07 5.80
N ILE A 60 -1.62 7.83 5.99
CA ILE A 60 -0.23 7.49 6.26
C ILE A 60 0.21 6.36 5.32
N VAL A 61 1.35 6.56 4.65
CA VAL A 61 2.01 5.58 3.80
C VAL A 61 3.39 5.28 4.41
N PRO A 62 3.62 4.06 4.93
CA PRO A 62 4.95 3.62 5.35
C PRO A 62 5.86 3.45 4.13
N LEU A 63 7.10 3.95 4.18
CA LEU A 63 8.09 3.75 3.11
C LEU A 63 8.99 2.53 3.35
N ARG A 64 8.86 1.86 4.51
CA ARG A 64 9.71 0.72 4.90
C ARG A 64 11.22 1.00 4.85
N LEU A 65 11.58 2.27 5.01
CA LEU A 65 12.95 2.72 5.09
C LEU A 65 13.32 3.00 6.55
N GLU A 66 14.00 2.05 7.18
CA GLU A 66 14.48 2.19 8.55
C GLU A 66 15.80 2.96 8.60
N THR A 67 15.84 4.05 9.37
CA THR A 67 17.03 4.91 9.41
C THR A 67 17.92 4.66 10.61
N LEU A 68 17.45 3.93 11.63
CA LEU A 68 18.23 3.67 12.84
C LEU A 68 19.49 2.84 12.58
N ALA A 69 19.42 1.85 11.69
CA ALA A 69 20.53 0.95 11.36
C ALA A 69 21.53 1.55 10.36
N MET A 70 21.24 2.72 9.78
CA MET A 70 22.10 3.37 8.80
C MET A 70 23.36 3.96 9.44
N THR A 71 24.40 4.15 8.63
CA THR A 71 25.55 4.95 9.07
C THR A 71 25.13 6.42 9.27
N LYS A 72 25.93 7.17 10.05
CA LYS A 72 25.64 8.57 10.35
C LYS A 72 25.47 9.43 9.07
N ASP A 73 26.33 9.21 8.07
CA ASP A 73 26.36 10.02 6.86
C ASP A 73 25.17 9.68 5.93
N GLU A 74 24.83 8.39 5.79
CA GLU A 74 23.64 7.93 5.07
C GLU A 74 22.38 8.51 5.70
N ARG A 75 22.25 8.39 7.02
CA ARG A 75 21.10 8.92 7.77
C ARG A 75 20.97 10.43 7.62
N LEU A 76 22.07 11.18 7.71
CA LEU A 76 22.05 12.63 7.50
C LEU A 76 21.59 12.99 6.08
N LYS A 77 22.08 12.27 5.07
CA LYS A 77 21.65 12.46 3.68
C LYS A 77 20.16 12.20 3.52
N VAL A 78 19.64 11.11 4.10
CA VAL A 78 18.21 10.78 4.08
C VAL A 78 17.41 11.90 4.76
N TYR A 79 17.74 12.29 5.99
CA TYR A 79 16.98 13.31 6.71
C TYR A 79 16.98 14.66 6.01
N HIS A 80 18.14 15.10 5.50
CA HIS A 80 18.22 16.31 4.70
C HIS A 80 17.33 16.23 3.45
N THR A 81 17.32 15.07 2.78
CA THR A 81 16.47 14.83 1.62
C THR A 81 14.98 14.90 1.98
N LEU A 82 14.55 14.26 3.06
CA LEU A 82 13.16 14.29 3.53
C LEU A 82 12.70 15.71 3.86
N LEU A 83 13.57 16.52 4.48
CA LEU A 83 13.27 17.93 4.77
C LEU A 83 13.09 18.75 3.49
N LEU A 84 13.89 18.51 2.46
CA LEU A 84 13.71 19.16 1.17
C LEU A 84 12.42 18.71 0.47
N LEU A 85 12.05 17.42 0.58
CA LEU A 85 10.82 16.91 0.00
C LEU A 85 9.57 17.49 0.67
N ASN A 86 9.62 17.79 1.98
CA ASN A 86 8.53 18.48 2.69
C ASN A 86 8.21 19.87 2.13
N ASP A 87 9.14 20.51 1.43
CA ASP A 87 8.95 21.84 0.83
C ASP A 87 8.41 21.76 -0.61
N ARG A 88 8.39 20.56 -1.24
CA ARG A 88 8.02 20.40 -2.65
C ARG A 88 6.55 20.21 -2.90
N VAL A 89 5.88 19.43 -2.05
CA VAL A 89 4.47 19.09 -2.21
C VAL A 89 3.72 19.56 -0.97
N ASN A 90 2.85 20.54 -1.17
CA ASN A 90 1.95 21.02 -0.14
C ASN A 90 1.02 19.89 0.34
N LEU A 91 0.41 20.04 1.51
CA LEU A 91 -0.54 19.10 2.13
C LEU A 91 0.07 17.83 2.75
N MET A 92 1.30 17.45 2.38
CA MET A 92 1.95 16.25 2.89
C MET A 92 3.22 16.54 3.70
N LYS A 93 3.66 15.54 4.48
CA LYS A 93 4.92 15.58 5.22
C LYS A 93 5.52 14.18 5.38
N PHE A 94 6.84 14.13 5.34
CA PHE A 94 7.65 13.02 5.77
C PHE A 94 7.92 13.13 7.26
N THR A 95 7.73 12.02 7.97
CA THR A 95 7.96 11.89 9.41
C THR A 95 8.71 10.60 9.70
N LEU A 96 9.39 10.56 10.84
CA LEU A 96 9.96 9.33 11.40
C LEU A 96 9.01 8.80 12.47
N SER A 97 8.75 7.49 12.48
CA SER A 97 7.92 6.85 13.50
C SER A 97 8.45 5.47 13.87
N GLY A 98 8.01 4.98 15.03
CA GLY A 98 8.39 3.66 15.54
C GLY A 98 9.76 3.65 16.23
N MET A 99 10.17 2.47 16.68
CA MET A 99 11.45 2.29 17.40
C MET A 99 12.68 2.31 16.48
N ASN A 100 12.50 2.06 15.18
CA ASN A 100 13.57 1.94 14.19
C ASN A 100 13.75 3.21 13.32
N ASP A 101 13.11 4.32 13.70
CA ASP A 101 13.05 5.56 12.91
C ASP A 101 12.71 5.28 11.44
N GLU A 102 11.59 4.59 11.22
CA GLU A 102 11.08 4.29 9.88
C GLU A 102 10.46 5.56 9.27
N VAL A 103 10.68 5.77 7.98
CA VAL A 103 10.13 6.90 7.23
C VAL A 103 8.68 6.66 6.85
N TYR A 104 7.83 7.63 7.12
CA TYR A 104 6.41 7.66 6.76
C TYR A 104 6.10 8.92 5.98
N LEU A 105 5.29 8.78 4.93
CA LEU A 105 4.63 9.90 4.25
C LEU A 105 3.22 10.06 4.81
N ARG A 106 2.81 11.29 5.11
CA ARG A 106 1.59 11.57 5.85
C ARG A 106 0.86 12.82 5.37
N VAL A 107 -0.46 12.75 5.33
CA VAL A 107 -1.39 13.88 5.19
C VAL A 107 -2.33 13.91 6.39
N ASP A 108 -2.62 15.10 6.92
CA ASP A 108 -3.57 15.32 8.01
C ASP A 108 -4.74 16.17 7.53
N LEU A 109 -5.96 15.64 7.65
CA LEU A 109 -7.19 16.27 7.17
C LEU A 109 -8.10 16.64 8.34
N ASP A 110 -8.61 17.88 8.36
CA ASP A 110 -9.51 18.35 9.41
C ASP A 110 -10.91 17.77 9.24
N LYS A 111 -11.42 17.09 10.27
CA LYS A 111 -12.74 16.41 10.23
C LYS A 111 -13.92 17.35 9.98
N LYS A 112 -13.79 18.66 10.22
CA LYS A 112 -14.87 19.65 10.07
C LYS A 112 -15.06 20.11 8.64
N SER A 113 -13.98 20.12 7.83
CA SER A 113 -14.03 20.52 6.43
C SER A 113 -13.94 19.35 5.46
N LEU A 114 -13.57 18.15 5.95
CA LEU A 114 -13.29 17.00 5.11
C LEU A 114 -14.45 16.61 4.19
N GLY A 115 -14.23 16.81 2.89
CA GLY A 115 -15.06 16.30 1.80
C GLY A 115 -14.37 15.20 1.00
N LYS A 116 -15.14 14.50 0.16
CA LYS A 116 -14.61 13.42 -0.69
C LYS A 116 -13.56 13.91 -1.70
N GLU A 117 -13.73 15.12 -2.22
CA GLU A 117 -12.77 15.76 -3.15
C GLU A 117 -11.43 16.06 -2.45
N GLU A 118 -11.47 16.70 -1.28
CA GLU A 118 -10.26 16.94 -0.46
C GLU A 118 -9.55 15.62 -0.09
N PHE A 119 -10.33 14.57 0.21
CA PHE A 119 -9.79 13.24 0.46
C PHE A 119 -9.10 12.65 -0.78
N ASN A 120 -9.69 12.79 -1.97
CA ASN A 120 -9.09 12.34 -3.23
C ASN A 120 -7.79 13.09 -3.53
N ASP A 121 -7.79 14.42 -3.35
CA ASP A 121 -6.61 15.25 -3.56
C ASP A 121 -5.48 14.85 -2.60
N ALA A 122 -5.81 14.49 -1.36
CA ALA A 122 -4.85 13.97 -0.40
C ALA A 122 -4.24 12.62 -0.86
N LEU A 123 -5.06 11.71 -1.39
CA LEU A 123 -4.56 10.44 -1.95
C LEU A 123 -3.66 10.67 -3.18
N ALA A 124 -4.01 11.61 -4.05
CA ALA A 124 -3.19 11.99 -5.20
C ALA A 124 -1.86 12.61 -4.75
N ALA A 125 -1.88 13.50 -3.76
CA ALA A 125 -0.68 14.09 -3.17
C ALA A 125 0.24 13.02 -2.57
N LEU A 126 -0.32 12.03 -1.85
CA LEU A 126 0.45 10.90 -1.32
C LEU A 126 1.10 10.08 -2.44
N LEU A 127 0.40 9.80 -3.54
CA LEU A 127 0.95 9.06 -4.67
C LEU A 127 2.12 9.80 -5.34
N ILE A 128 1.95 11.10 -5.59
CA ILE A 128 3.01 11.96 -6.17
C ILE A 128 4.20 12.03 -5.22
N GLY A 129 3.95 12.28 -3.93
CA GLY A 129 4.98 12.36 -2.92
C GLY A 129 5.77 11.07 -2.75
N LEU A 130 5.10 9.93 -2.81
CA LEU A 130 5.74 8.63 -2.78
C LEU A 130 6.64 8.42 -4.00
N GLN A 131 6.17 8.76 -5.20
CA GLN A 131 6.98 8.65 -6.42
C GLN A 131 8.23 9.54 -6.36
N GLU A 132 8.09 10.78 -5.88
CA GLU A 132 9.23 11.68 -5.68
C GLU A 132 10.19 11.13 -4.64
N ALA A 133 9.70 10.64 -3.50
CA ALA A 133 10.55 10.07 -2.46
C ALA A 133 11.33 8.86 -2.95
N VAL A 134 10.66 7.93 -3.64
CA VAL A 134 11.27 6.73 -4.19
C VAL A 134 12.43 7.09 -5.14
N THR A 135 12.20 8.08 -5.99
CA THR A 135 13.20 8.56 -6.96
C THR A 135 14.38 9.26 -6.29
N VAL A 136 14.11 10.19 -5.37
CA VAL A 136 15.16 11.04 -4.78
C VAL A 136 15.98 10.27 -3.75
N LEU A 137 15.37 9.29 -3.06
CA LEU A 137 16.07 8.42 -2.11
C LEU A 137 16.83 7.28 -2.79
N GLY A 138 16.59 7.02 -4.09
CA GLY A 138 17.26 5.95 -4.83
C GLY A 138 16.83 4.56 -4.37
N ILE A 139 15.55 4.38 -4.05
CA ILE A 139 14.98 3.13 -3.52
C ILE A 139 14.03 2.44 -4.52
N GLU A 140 14.16 2.74 -5.82
CA GLU A 140 13.27 2.27 -6.89
C GLU A 140 13.19 0.74 -6.96
N GLU A 141 14.33 0.05 -6.86
CA GLU A 141 14.38 -1.41 -6.94
C GLU A 141 13.69 -2.07 -5.74
N ALA A 142 14.01 -1.60 -4.52
CA ALA A 142 13.39 -2.10 -3.29
C ALA A 142 11.88 -1.85 -3.31
N PHE A 143 11.46 -0.68 -3.76
CA PHE A 143 10.06 -0.32 -3.90
C PHE A 143 9.32 -1.19 -4.94
N ALA A 144 9.93 -1.41 -6.11
CA ALA A 144 9.36 -2.28 -7.14
C ALA A 144 9.20 -3.72 -6.64
N GLN A 145 10.18 -4.24 -5.89
CA GLN A 145 10.09 -5.55 -5.26
C GLN A 145 8.95 -5.62 -4.25
N GLU A 146 8.78 -4.61 -3.41
CA GLU A 146 7.68 -4.57 -2.43
C GLU A 146 6.30 -4.56 -3.11
N VAL A 147 6.13 -3.76 -4.17
CA VAL A 147 4.90 -3.74 -4.95
C VAL A 147 4.62 -5.12 -5.55
N PHE A 148 5.64 -5.77 -6.08
CA PHE A 148 5.53 -7.11 -6.64
C PHE A 148 5.15 -8.15 -5.58
N ASP A 149 5.82 -8.15 -4.43
CA ASP A 149 5.55 -9.07 -3.31
C ASP A 149 4.11 -8.92 -2.80
N ARG A 150 3.61 -7.67 -2.74
CA ARG A 150 2.19 -7.42 -2.38
C ARG A 150 1.24 -8.03 -3.40
N ILE A 151 1.50 -7.91 -4.71
CA ILE A 151 0.67 -8.52 -5.75
C ILE A 151 0.67 -10.05 -5.60
N VAL A 152 1.83 -10.65 -5.36
CA VAL A 152 1.95 -12.10 -5.10
C VAL A 152 1.13 -12.50 -3.88
N TRP A 153 1.21 -11.74 -2.79
CA TRP A 153 0.42 -11.98 -1.58
C TRP A 153 -1.09 -11.92 -1.87
N MET A 154 -1.56 -10.90 -2.60
CA MET A 154 -2.97 -10.78 -2.99
C MET A 154 -3.46 -11.94 -3.86
N VAL A 155 -2.59 -12.55 -4.68
CA VAL A 155 -2.90 -13.77 -5.43
C VAL A 155 -2.97 -14.97 -4.48
N TYR A 156 -2.01 -15.11 -3.57
CA TYR A 156 -1.97 -16.19 -2.58
C TYR A 156 -3.24 -16.22 -1.72
N GLU A 157 -3.68 -15.08 -1.20
CA GLU A 157 -4.93 -14.98 -0.42
C GLU A 157 -6.15 -15.46 -1.22
N ARG A 158 -6.20 -15.18 -2.52
CA ARG A 158 -7.29 -15.63 -3.40
C ARG A 158 -7.23 -17.14 -3.63
N ILE A 159 -6.04 -17.71 -3.80
CA ILE A 159 -5.85 -19.17 -3.87
C ILE A 159 -6.37 -19.83 -2.59
N GLN A 160 -6.04 -19.29 -1.41
CA GLN A 160 -6.51 -19.80 -0.12
C GLN A 160 -8.05 -19.72 0.02
N LYS A 161 -8.67 -18.74 -0.64
CA LYS A 161 -10.14 -18.59 -0.72
C LYS A 161 -10.78 -19.47 -1.81
N GLY A 162 -10.01 -20.29 -2.51
CA GLY A 162 -10.51 -21.23 -3.52
C GLY A 162 -10.70 -20.63 -4.92
N ALA A 163 -10.06 -19.49 -5.22
CA ALA A 163 -10.16 -18.88 -6.56
C ALA A 163 -9.58 -19.79 -7.64
N THR A 164 -10.28 -19.85 -8.78
CA THR A 164 -9.89 -20.58 -9.98
C THR A 164 -8.76 -19.88 -10.75
N LYS A 165 -8.08 -20.62 -11.64
CA LYS A 165 -7.02 -20.05 -12.48
C LYS A 165 -7.52 -18.89 -13.33
N GLU A 166 -8.73 -19.00 -13.87
CA GLU A 166 -9.39 -17.98 -14.68
C GLU A 166 -9.69 -16.71 -13.87
N GLU A 167 -10.13 -16.85 -12.62
CA GLU A 167 -10.38 -15.72 -11.72
C GLU A 167 -9.09 -15.00 -11.33
N LEU A 168 -8.02 -15.75 -11.07
CA LEU A 168 -6.69 -15.19 -10.76
C LEU A 168 -6.11 -14.44 -11.96
N LEU A 169 -6.24 -15.01 -13.17
CA LEU A 169 -5.79 -14.33 -14.38
C LEU A 169 -6.59 -13.04 -14.63
N ARG A 170 -7.91 -13.08 -14.43
CA ARG A 170 -8.77 -11.89 -14.55
C ARG A 170 -8.38 -10.82 -13.52
N PHE A 171 -8.05 -11.23 -12.30
CA PHE A 171 -7.55 -10.30 -11.27
C PHE A 171 -6.26 -9.61 -11.73
N LEU A 172 -5.25 -10.37 -12.18
CA LEU A 172 -3.98 -9.80 -12.62
C LEU A 172 -4.14 -8.87 -13.83
N VAL A 173 -4.99 -9.22 -14.80
CA VAL A 173 -5.15 -8.39 -16.01
C VAL A 173 -6.06 -7.19 -15.74
N ALA A 174 -7.27 -7.42 -15.22
CA ALA A 174 -8.28 -6.38 -15.12
C ALA A 174 -8.14 -5.50 -13.87
N LYS A 175 -7.67 -6.05 -12.75
CA LYS A 175 -7.56 -5.32 -11.48
C LYS A 175 -6.17 -4.77 -11.25
N VAL A 176 -5.11 -5.56 -11.48
CA VAL A 176 -3.73 -5.08 -11.35
C VAL A 176 -3.30 -4.28 -12.58
N GLY A 177 -3.87 -4.55 -13.76
CA GLY A 177 -3.49 -3.90 -15.02
C GLY A 177 -2.29 -4.53 -15.70
N MET A 178 -1.94 -5.77 -15.34
CA MET A 178 -0.80 -6.49 -15.90
C MET A 178 -1.09 -6.98 -17.33
N PRO A 179 -0.13 -6.89 -18.26
CA PRO A 179 -0.27 -7.51 -19.58
C PRO A 179 -0.59 -9.00 -19.46
N GLU A 180 -1.49 -9.50 -20.30
CA GLU A 180 -1.96 -10.90 -20.20
C GLU A 180 -0.82 -11.92 -20.31
N SER A 181 0.21 -11.63 -21.11
CA SER A 181 1.41 -12.48 -21.23
C SER A 181 2.16 -12.60 -19.90
N ASP A 182 2.30 -11.49 -19.18
CA ASP A 182 3.07 -11.44 -17.94
C ASP A 182 2.25 -11.98 -16.77
N ALA A 183 0.94 -11.71 -16.76
CA ALA A 183 -0.01 -12.29 -15.82
C ALA A 183 -0.01 -13.82 -15.89
N LYS A 184 0.04 -14.40 -17.09
CA LYS A 184 0.14 -15.86 -17.29
C LYS A 184 1.45 -16.43 -16.75
N LYS A 185 2.58 -15.76 -16.99
CA LYS A 185 3.90 -16.19 -16.49
C LYS A 185 3.92 -16.19 -14.97
N LEU A 186 3.57 -15.05 -14.36
CA LEU A 186 3.52 -14.88 -12.91
C LEU A 186 2.61 -15.93 -12.25
N LEU A 187 1.40 -16.12 -12.79
CA LEU A 187 0.47 -17.10 -12.23
C LEU A 187 1.00 -18.54 -12.30
N ASN A 188 1.67 -18.91 -13.39
CA ASN A 188 2.28 -20.24 -13.50
C ASN A 188 3.43 -20.42 -12.49
N GLU A 189 4.25 -19.40 -12.29
CA GLU A 189 5.35 -19.42 -11.30
C GLU A 189 4.82 -19.58 -9.88
N ILE A 190 3.80 -18.80 -9.50
CA ILE A 190 3.16 -18.89 -8.16
C ILE A 190 2.58 -20.29 -7.93
N LEU A 191 1.84 -20.83 -8.90
CA LEU A 191 1.23 -22.16 -8.77
C LEU A 191 2.28 -23.27 -8.70
N ALA A 192 3.37 -23.17 -9.49
CA ALA A 192 4.46 -24.14 -9.44
C ALA A 192 5.15 -24.16 -8.07
N ALA A 193 5.44 -22.98 -7.50
CA ALA A 193 6.03 -22.83 -6.17
C ALA A 193 5.12 -23.42 -5.07
N GLN A 194 3.80 -23.21 -5.17
CA GLN A 194 2.81 -23.79 -4.24
C GLN A 194 2.80 -25.32 -4.27
N GLU A 195 2.83 -25.92 -5.45
CA GLU A 195 2.84 -27.38 -5.59
C GLU A 195 4.17 -28.00 -5.13
N GLU A 196 5.29 -27.29 -5.29
CA GLU A 196 6.56 -27.68 -4.70
C GLU A 196 6.53 -27.61 -3.17
N ALA A 197 6.03 -26.53 -2.60
CA ALA A 197 5.89 -26.37 -1.15
C ALA A 197 5.00 -27.46 -0.52
N LYS A 198 3.85 -27.78 -1.13
CA LYS A 198 2.98 -28.88 -0.68
C LYS A 198 3.68 -30.24 -0.73
N ARG A 199 4.43 -30.52 -1.80
CA ARG A 199 5.20 -31.77 -1.93
C ARG A 199 6.28 -31.88 -0.85
N ASN A 200 6.95 -30.79 -0.51
CA ASN A 200 7.97 -30.77 0.55
C ASN A 200 7.34 -30.97 1.93
N ALA A 201 6.23 -30.30 2.24
CA ALA A 201 5.50 -30.49 3.49
C ALA A 201 4.95 -31.93 3.66
N MET A 202 4.49 -32.57 2.57
CA MET A 202 4.09 -33.98 2.59
C MET A 202 5.27 -34.93 2.84
N ARG A 203 6.47 -34.59 2.35
CA ARG A 203 7.68 -35.39 2.60
C ARG A 203 8.09 -35.31 4.07
N GLU A 204 8.10 -34.13 4.67
CA GLU A 204 8.49 -33.94 6.07
C GLU A 204 7.55 -34.65 7.05
N ASN A 205 6.24 -34.64 6.80
CA ASN A 205 5.25 -35.36 7.61
C ASN A 205 5.31 -36.89 7.45
N MET A 206 6.02 -37.42 6.43
CA MET A 206 6.23 -38.86 6.24
C MET A 206 7.42 -39.41 7.04
N TYR A 207 8.28 -38.53 7.58
CA TYR A 207 9.47 -38.89 8.35
C TYR A 207 9.33 -38.58 9.87
N LEU A 208 8.12 -38.26 10.33
CA LEU A 208 7.71 -38.14 11.74
C LEU A 208 6.76 -39.28 12.10
#